data_AF-A0A094I6K9-F1
#
_entry.id   AF-A0A094I6K9-F1
#
_cell.length_a   1.000
_cell.length_b   1.000
_cell.length_c   1.000
_cell.angle_alpha   90.00
_cell.angle_beta   90.00
_cell.angle_gamma   90.00
#
_symmetry.space_group_name_H-M   'P 1'
#
loop_
_entity.id
_entity.type
_entity.pdbx_description
1 polymer ?
#
loop_
_entity_poly.entity_id
_entity_poly.type
_entity_poly.pdbx_seq_one_letter_code
_entity_poly.pdbx_strand_id
1 'polypeptide(L)'
;MALDSQIPLINAAAKAAVPWVIPCEYACDNKHEKLNQEIGLMAMKNKYRYQIDSFGISSWIGIVNGPWFDWNFERSFMGIDIKARKAKLLGGGVKFNTTTLSKVGKSLAALLSLPDSKLSAFKNDFVYFSSFLVSQRDVFDSVLGATGTKESDWAIESESPDEAADAAKAAIRQGNRMGNVDLLFATLSREGYGGDYDAKVIGNDFLGLEQEDFDKVVKELVEKVE
;
A
#
# COMPACT_ATOMS: atom_id res chain seq x y z
N MET A 1 16.12 2.25 -13.63
CA MET A 1 14.74 2.64 -13.26
C MET A 1 14.79 3.57 -12.06
N ALA A 2 13.72 4.30 -11.72
CA ALA A 2 13.73 5.22 -10.56
C ALA A 2 14.16 4.55 -9.23
N LEU A 3 13.82 3.27 -9.03
CA LEU A 3 14.25 2.50 -7.86
C LEU A 3 15.77 2.28 -7.78
N ASP A 4 16.48 2.23 -8.91
CA ASP A 4 17.94 2.01 -8.94
C ASP A 4 18.73 3.23 -8.45
N SER A 5 18.09 4.40 -8.38
CA SER A 5 18.67 5.61 -7.80
C SER A 5 19.00 5.45 -6.30
N GLN A 6 18.49 4.40 -5.64
CA GLN A 6 18.86 4.06 -4.26
C GLN A 6 20.26 3.48 -4.12
N ILE A 7 20.80 2.82 -5.16
CA ILE A 7 22.11 2.16 -5.13
C ILE A 7 23.24 3.12 -4.70
N PRO A 8 23.42 4.29 -5.33
CA PRO A 8 24.44 5.23 -4.90
C PRO A 8 24.18 5.82 -3.50
N LEU A 9 22.92 5.95 -3.09
CA LEU A 9 22.56 6.44 -1.75
C LEU A 9 22.93 5.44 -0.66
N ILE A 10 22.67 4.15 -0.88
CA ILE A 10 23.08 3.05 0.02
C ILE A 10 24.60 3.02 0.15
N ASN A 11 25.34 3.16 -0.96
CA ASN A 11 26.80 3.22 -0.94
C ASN A 11 27.32 4.41 -0.12
N ALA A 12 26.69 5.58 -0.25
CA ALA A 12 27.06 6.77 0.50
C ALA A 12 26.75 6.61 2.00
N ALA A 13 25.60 6.04 2.35
CA ALA A 13 25.21 5.76 3.73
C ALA A 13 26.21 4.82 4.42
N ALA A 14 26.65 3.76 3.72
CA ALA A 14 27.68 2.84 4.21
C ALA A 14 29.01 3.56 4.46
N LYS A 15 29.50 4.37 3.50
CA LYS A 15 30.74 5.16 3.65
C LYS A 15 30.68 6.15 4.82
N ALA A 16 29.51 6.69 5.10
CA ALA A 16 29.28 7.64 6.19
C ALA A 16 28.94 6.96 7.53
N ALA A 17 28.98 5.63 7.59
CA ALA A 17 28.61 4.85 8.78
C ALA A 17 27.21 5.18 9.34
N VAL A 18 26.25 5.43 8.44
CA VAL A 18 24.85 5.67 8.83
C VAL A 18 24.29 4.39 9.47
N PRO A 19 23.70 4.45 10.69
CA PRO A 19 23.27 3.26 11.41
C PRO A 19 22.01 2.62 10.84
N TRP A 20 21.12 3.43 10.25
CA TRP A 20 19.79 3.03 9.79
C TRP A 20 19.52 3.49 8.36
N VAL A 21 19.11 2.57 7.50
CA VAL A 21 18.66 2.86 6.12
C VAL A 21 17.21 2.41 5.96
N ILE A 22 16.37 3.30 5.45
CA ILE A 22 14.98 2.98 5.10
C ILE A 22 14.89 2.83 3.58
N PRO A 23 14.98 1.61 3.03
CA PRO A 23 14.85 1.40 1.60
C PRO A 23 13.44 1.74 1.10
N CYS A 24 13.32 2.00 -0.20
CA CYS A 24 12.06 2.29 -0.88
C CYS A 24 11.20 1.02 -1.01
N GLU A 25 10.56 0.66 0.10
CA GLU A 25 9.62 -0.44 0.21
C GLU A 25 8.19 0.06 -0.02
N TYR A 26 7.64 0.82 0.92
CA TYR A 26 6.34 1.52 0.87
C TYR A 26 5.24 0.83 0.05
N ALA A 27 5.04 -0.46 0.28
CA ALA A 27 4.13 -1.29 -0.52
C ALA A 27 3.46 -2.37 0.35
N CYS A 28 2.99 -3.45 -0.29
CA CYS A 28 2.33 -4.56 0.39
C CYS A 28 3.34 -5.52 1.05
N ASP A 29 2.85 -6.55 1.75
CA ASP A 29 3.66 -7.42 2.59
C ASP A 29 4.67 -8.28 1.80
N ASN A 30 5.93 -7.85 1.80
CA ASN A 30 7.04 -8.56 1.17
C ASN A 30 7.30 -9.96 1.76
N LYS A 31 6.74 -10.33 2.91
CA LYS A 31 6.86 -11.66 3.50
C LYS A 31 5.70 -12.60 3.12
N HIS A 32 4.65 -12.10 2.46
CA HIS A 32 3.50 -12.93 2.10
C HIS A 32 3.74 -13.68 0.79
N GLU A 33 3.86 -15.01 0.86
CA GLU A 33 4.27 -15.85 -0.27
C GLU A 33 3.35 -15.73 -1.50
N LYS A 34 2.03 -15.91 -1.32
CA LYS A 34 1.08 -15.86 -2.45
C LYS A 34 1.07 -14.50 -3.16
N LEU A 35 1.02 -13.42 -2.40
CA LEU A 35 1.12 -12.04 -2.92
C LEU A 35 2.37 -11.85 -3.79
N ASN A 36 3.53 -12.31 -3.30
CA ASN A 36 4.80 -12.17 -3.98
C ASN A 36 4.86 -13.00 -5.27
N GLN A 37 4.28 -14.20 -5.27
CA GLN A 37 4.16 -15.04 -6.47
C GLN A 37 3.28 -14.38 -7.54
N GLU A 38 2.24 -13.64 -7.14
CA GLU A 38 1.32 -12.98 -8.06
C GLU A 38 1.89 -11.69 -8.67
N ILE A 39 2.42 -10.78 -7.86
CA ILE A 39 2.72 -9.41 -8.30
C ILE A 39 4.20 -9.24 -8.74
N GLY A 40 5.13 -10.07 -8.24
CA GLY A 40 6.56 -10.02 -8.57
C GLY A 40 7.33 -8.76 -8.13
N LEU A 41 6.63 -7.65 -7.85
CA LEU A 41 7.21 -6.35 -7.50
C LEU A 41 8.11 -6.41 -6.25
N MET A 42 7.73 -7.21 -5.25
CA MET A 42 8.43 -7.27 -3.97
C MET A 42 9.79 -7.96 -4.09
N ALA A 43 9.87 -9.03 -4.89
CA ALA A 43 11.12 -9.73 -5.16
C ALA A 43 12.15 -8.82 -5.84
N MET A 44 11.71 -7.91 -6.71
CA MET A 44 12.60 -6.96 -7.40
C MET A 44 13.30 -5.98 -6.46
N LYS A 45 12.76 -5.76 -5.25
CA LYS A 45 13.31 -4.84 -4.24
C LYS A 45 14.36 -5.51 -3.34
N ASN A 46 14.41 -6.84 -3.28
CA ASN A 46 15.32 -7.60 -2.40
C ASN A 46 16.79 -7.17 -2.56
N LYS A 47 17.21 -6.84 -3.79
CA LYS A 47 18.58 -6.44 -4.11
C LYS A 47 19.07 -5.22 -3.31
N TYR A 48 18.19 -4.29 -2.93
CA TYR A 48 18.58 -3.11 -2.16
C TYR A 48 18.87 -3.47 -0.70
N ARG A 49 18.08 -4.38 -0.11
CA ARG A 49 18.33 -4.90 1.24
C ARG A 49 19.60 -5.73 1.27
N TYR A 50 19.81 -6.60 0.28
CA TYR A 50 21.07 -7.35 0.15
C TYR A 50 22.29 -6.45 0.00
N GLN A 51 22.17 -5.33 -0.71
CA GLN A 51 23.25 -4.35 -0.80
C GLN A 51 23.55 -3.72 0.56
N ILE A 52 22.53 -3.32 1.32
CA ILE A 52 22.70 -2.80 2.69
C ILE A 52 23.40 -3.84 3.57
N ASP A 53 22.89 -5.07 3.58
CA ASP A 53 23.44 -6.18 4.37
C ASP A 53 24.90 -6.49 3.99
N SER A 54 25.25 -6.42 2.69
CA SER A 54 26.60 -6.73 2.20
C SER A 54 27.70 -5.81 2.73
N PHE A 55 27.34 -4.59 3.15
CA PHE A 55 28.30 -3.67 3.75
C PHE A 55 28.56 -3.98 5.22
N GLY A 56 27.62 -4.63 5.93
CA GLY A 56 27.75 -4.92 7.36
C GLY A 56 27.83 -3.68 8.27
N ILE A 57 27.46 -2.51 7.75
CA ILE A 57 27.58 -1.21 8.43
C ILE A 57 26.21 -0.74 8.93
N SER A 58 25.23 -0.65 8.03
CA SER A 58 23.89 -0.16 8.33
C SER A 58 22.94 -1.32 8.63
N SER A 59 21.97 -1.05 9.49
CA SER A 59 20.75 -1.84 9.61
C SER A 59 19.66 -1.26 8.71
N TRP A 60 18.69 -2.05 8.27
CA TRP A 60 17.55 -1.56 7.51
C TRP A 60 16.22 -1.78 8.21
N ILE A 61 15.23 -0.96 7.89
CA ILE A 61 13.83 -1.16 8.27
C ILE A 61 12.96 -0.98 7.03
N GLY A 62 12.25 -2.03 6.63
CA GLY A 62 11.35 -1.99 5.48
C GLY A 62 9.95 -1.53 5.90
N ILE A 63 9.32 -0.67 5.12
CA ILE A 63 7.96 -0.19 5.42
C ILE A 63 6.93 -0.94 4.56
N VAL A 64 5.99 -1.62 5.22
CA VAL A 64 4.78 -2.18 4.62
C VAL A 64 3.63 -1.27 4.98
N ASN A 65 2.93 -0.71 3.99
CA ASN A 65 1.79 0.18 4.21
C ASN A 65 0.63 -0.06 3.24
N GLY A 66 0.70 -1.14 2.44
CA GLY A 66 -0.30 -1.45 1.42
C GLY A 66 -0.36 -0.38 0.31
N PRO A 67 -1.45 -0.34 -0.47
CA PRO A 67 -1.71 0.74 -1.40
C PRO A 67 -1.87 2.08 -0.66
N TRP A 68 -1.33 3.17 -1.23
CA TRP A 68 -1.57 4.52 -0.71
C TRP A 68 -3.00 4.96 -0.99
N PHE A 69 -3.81 5.16 0.05
CA PHE A 69 -5.26 5.30 -0.07
C PHE A 69 -5.65 6.50 -0.95
N ASP A 70 -5.26 7.70 -0.53
CA ASP A 70 -5.49 8.97 -1.21
C ASP A 70 -4.93 9.00 -2.63
N TRP A 71 -3.70 8.51 -2.84
CA TRP A 71 -3.10 8.45 -4.18
C TRP A 71 -3.88 7.57 -5.17
N ASN A 72 -4.36 6.40 -4.72
CA ASN A 72 -5.12 5.48 -5.55
C ASN A 72 -6.57 5.94 -5.73
N PHE A 73 -7.16 6.56 -4.70
CA PHE A 73 -8.49 7.15 -4.75
C PHE A 73 -8.57 8.26 -5.80
N GLU A 74 -7.63 9.22 -5.79
CA GLU A 74 -7.57 10.32 -6.76
C GLU A 74 -7.42 9.88 -8.23
N ARG A 75 -6.97 8.65 -8.45
CA ARG A 75 -6.73 8.07 -9.79
C ARG A 75 -7.79 7.03 -10.18
N SER A 76 -8.80 6.84 -9.35
CA SER A 76 -9.84 5.83 -9.53
C SER A 76 -9.29 4.39 -9.61
N PHE A 77 -8.06 4.15 -9.14
CA PHE A 77 -7.41 2.84 -9.22
C PHE A 77 -8.07 1.79 -8.33
N MET A 78 -8.86 2.23 -7.34
CA MET A 78 -9.69 1.35 -6.51
C MET A 78 -11.02 0.98 -7.18
N GLY A 79 -11.23 1.34 -8.45
CA GLY A 79 -12.43 1.00 -9.22
C GLY A 79 -13.59 1.97 -9.07
N ILE A 80 -13.42 3.09 -8.38
CA ILE A 80 -14.48 4.10 -8.18
C ILE A 80 -14.10 5.37 -8.93
N ASP A 81 -14.84 5.70 -9.98
CA ASP A 81 -14.72 6.94 -10.75
C ASP A 81 -15.89 7.86 -10.42
N ILE A 82 -15.62 8.83 -9.55
CA ILE A 82 -16.62 9.78 -9.05
C ILE A 82 -17.15 10.68 -10.18
N LYS A 83 -16.29 11.14 -11.08
CA LYS A 83 -16.67 12.03 -12.18
C LYS A 83 -17.59 11.34 -13.16
N ALA A 84 -17.30 10.08 -13.48
CA ALA A 84 -18.13 9.27 -14.37
C ALA A 84 -19.32 8.59 -13.66
N ARG A 85 -19.41 8.68 -12.32
CA ARG A 85 -20.31 7.89 -11.49
C ARG A 85 -20.29 6.41 -11.86
N LYS A 86 -19.08 5.87 -12.01
CA LYS A 86 -18.85 4.45 -12.33
C LYS A 86 -18.15 3.77 -11.16
N ALA A 87 -18.66 2.60 -10.77
CA ALA A 87 -18.02 1.73 -9.80
C ALA A 87 -17.77 0.36 -10.44
N LYS A 88 -16.53 -0.12 -10.38
CA LYS A 88 -16.10 -1.43 -10.81
C LYS A 88 -15.58 -2.21 -9.60
N LEU A 89 -16.38 -3.16 -9.12
CA LEU A 89 -16.12 -3.91 -7.90
C LEU A 89 -15.56 -5.31 -8.22
N LEU A 90 -14.50 -5.71 -7.52
CA LEU A 90 -13.85 -7.01 -7.62
C LEU A 90 -14.39 -7.92 -6.52
N GLY A 91 -15.61 -8.45 -6.70
CA GLY A 91 -16.39 -9.12 -5.64
C GLY A 91 -16.80 -8.23 -4.45
N GLY A 92 -16.10 -7.10 -4.24
CA GLY A 92 -16.46 -6.00 -3.36
C GLY A 92 -16.17 -6.20 -1.87
N GLY A 93 -16.25 -7.42 -1.35
CA GLY A 93 -16.27 -7.69 0.10
C GLY A 93 -14.95 -8.06 0.77
N VAL A 94 -13.89 -8.36 0.02
CA VAL A 94 -12.59 -8.73 0.61
C VAL A 94 -11.88 -7.47 1.11
N LYS A 95 -11.45 -7.50 2.36
CA LYS A 95 -10.74 -6.39 3.00
C LYS A 95 -9.24 -6.44 2.76
N PHE A 96 -8.64 -5.27 2.66
CA PHE A 96 -7.20 -5.09 2.65
C PHE A 96 -6.79 -3.84 3.42
N ASN A 97 -5.57 -3.85 3.94
CA ASN A 97 -4.99 -2.70 4.61
C ASN A 97 -4.50 -1.67 3.59
N THR A 98 -4.88 -0.41 3.78
CA THR A 98 -4.45 0.76 2.99
C THR A 98 -4.08 1.90 3.92
N THR A 99 -3.22 2.80 3.45
CA THR A 99 -2.65 3.88 4.29
C THR A 99 -2.65 5.20 3.53
N THR A 100 -3.10 6.29 4.15
CA THR A 100 -2.97 7.64 3.57
C THR A 100 -1.49 8.04 3.48
N LEU A 101 -1.09 8.86 2.50
CA LEU A 101 0.29 9.35 2.42
C LEU A 101 0.69 10.12 3.70
N SER A 102 -0.26 10.86 4.29
CA SER A 102 -0.04 11.57 5.56
C SER A 102 0.31 10.60 6.69
N LYS A 103 -0.45 9.50 6.84
CA LYS A 103 -0.21 8.49 7.86
C LYS A 103 1.12 7.77 7.65
N VAL A 104 1.50 7.43 6.41
CA VAL A 104 2.84 6.88 6.11
C VAL A 104 3.94 7.80 6.63
N GLY A 105 3.86 9.10 6.32
CA GLY A 105 4.84 10.09 6.76
C GLY A 105 4.90 10.25 8.27
N LYS A 106 3.73 10.38 8.94
CA LYS A 106 3.63 10.51 10.40
C LYS A 106 4.15 9.27 11.12
N SER A 107 3.76 8.08 10.67
CA SER A 107 4.22 6.81 11.25
C SER A 107 5.72 6.60 11.08
N LEU A 108 6.28 6.93 9.92
CA LEU A 108 7.72 6.86 9.70
C LEU A 108 8.48 7.85 10.60
N ALA A 109 8.02 9.10 10.69
CA ALA A 109 8.63 10.10 11.55
C ALA A 109 8.60 9.69 13.03
N ALA A 110 7.47 9.16 13.50
CA ALA A 110 7.32 8.65 14.87
C ALA A 110 8.24 7.44 15.12
N LEU A 111 8.28 6.49 14.20
CA LEU A 111 9.16 5.31 14.27
C LEU A 111 10.63 5.72 14.39
N LEU A 112 11.10 6.64 13.54
CA LEU A 112 12.49 7.12 13.56
C LEU A 112 12.82 8.04 14.74
N SER A 113 11.80 8.53 15.46
CA SER A 113 11.97 9.31 16.69
C SER A 113 12.06 8.44 17.94
N LEU A 114 11.88 7.12 17.81
CA LEU A 114 12.08 6.19 18.92
C LEU A 114 13.56 6.17 19.34
N PRO A 115 13.85 5.95 20.63
CA PRO A 115 15.20 5.64 21.07
C PRO A 115 15.75 4.41 20.33
N ASP A 116 17.05 4.39 20.04
CA ASP A 116 17.71 3.27 19.35
C ASP A 116 17.42 1.90 20.01
N SER A 117 17.29 1.87 21.34
CA SER A 117 16.93 0.66 22.10
C SER A 117 15.58 0.08 21.69
N LYS A 118 14.60 0.93 21.33
CA LYS A 118 13.30 0.49 20.80
C LYS A 118 13.35 0.26 19.30
N LEU A 119 14.02 1.14 18.55
CA LEU A 119 14.15 1.03 17.10
C LEU A 119 14.85 -0.28 16.68
N SER A 120 15.80 -0.74 17.50
CA SER A 120 16.52 -2.00 17.30
C SER A 120 15.64 -3.25 17.24
N ALA A 121 14.42 -3.21 17.78
CA ALA A 121 13.44 -4.29 17.66
C ALA A 121 12.99 -4.53 16.20
N PHE A 122 13.17 -3.56 15.31
CA PHE A 122 12.79 -3.62 13.90
C PHE A 122 13.99 -3.83 12.96
N LYS A 123 15.17 -4.12 13.53
CA LYS A 123 16.41 -4.28 12.77
C LYS A 123 16.29 -5.37 11.71
N ASN A 124 16.60 -4.99 10.47
CA ASN A 124 16.62 -5.85 9.29
C ASN A 124 15.30 -6.61 9.12
N ASP A 125 14.20 -5.93 9.43
CA ASP A 125 12.85 -6.45 9.28
C ASP A 125 11.88 -5.36 8.79
N PHE A 126 10.62 -5.74 8.61
CA PHE A 126 9.53 -4.92 8.15
C PHE A 126 8.69 -4.41 9.31
N VAL A 127 8.25 -3.15 9.19
CA VAL A 127 7.26 -2.51 10.04
C VAL A 127 6.01 -2.24 9.22
N TYR A 128 4.86 -2.55 9.80
CA TYR A 128 3.57 -2.50 9.12
C TYR A 128 2.77 -1.30 9.61
N PHE A 129 2.35 -0.45 8.69
CA PHE A 129 1.46 0.69 8.92
C PHE A 129 0.12 0.42 8.24
N SER A 130 -0.95 0.92 8.82
CA SER A 130 -2.26 0.96 8.17
C SER A 130 -3.03 2.17 8.68
N SER A 131 -3.75 2.83 7.77
CA SER A 131 -4.82 3.76 8.15
C SER A 131 -6.11 2.97 8.38
N PHE A 132 -6.43 2.08 7.45
CA PHE A 132 -7.72 1.40 7.37
C PHE A 132 -7.58 -0.05 6.89
N LEU A 133 -8.40 -0.95 7.45
CA LEU A 133 -8.70 -2.28 6.92
C LEU A 133 -10.11 -2.24 6.31
N VAL A 134 -10.19 -2.11 4.99
CA VAL A 134 -11.45 -1.85 4.26
C VAL A 134 -11.54 -2.67 2.98
N SER A 135 -12.75 -2.87 2.51
CA SER A 135 -13.06 -3.48 1.22
C SER A 135 -13.40 -2.41 0.17
N GLN A 136 -13.43 -2.76 -1.12
CA GLN A 136 -13.92 -1.83 -2.15
C GLN A 136 -15.37 -1.39 -1.90
N ARG A 137 -16.19 -2.28 -1.33
CA ARG A 137 -17.57 -1.97 -0.94
C ARG A 137 -17.61 -0.89 0.13
N ASP A 138 -16.80 -1.01 1.19
CA ASP A 138 -16.72 0.00 2.26
C ASP A 138 -16.35 1.39 1.70
N VAL A 139 -15.40 1.45 0.76
CA VAL A 139 -15.01 2.71 0.10
C VAL A 139 -16.15 3.26 -0.75
N PHE A 140 -16.84 2.42 -1.52
CA PHE A 140 -17.96 2.87 -2.35
C PHE A 140 -19.13 3.39 -1.50
N ASP A 141 -19.48 2.71 -0.41
CA ASP A 141 -20.49 3.15 0.54
C ASP A 141 -20.17 4.54 1.13
N SER A 142 -18.92 4.74 1.53
CA SER A 142 -18.47 6.04 2.05
C SER A 142 -18.52 7.14 0.97
N VAL A 143 -18.19 6.81 -0.28
CA VAL A 143 -18.33 7.73 -1.43
C VAL A 143 -19.79 8.12 -1.68
N LEU A 144 -20.73 7.18 -1.60
CA LEU A 144 -22.16 7.48 -1.72
C LEU A 144 -22.61 8.48 -0.63
N GLY A 145 -22.18 8.23 0.62
CA GLY A 145 -22.43 9.14 1.74
C GLY A 145 -21.84 10.53 1.53
N ALA A 146 -20.57 10.61 1.12
CA ALA A 146 -19.86 11.86 0.91
C ALA A 146 -20.43 12.69 -0.26
N THR A 147 -20.88 12.04 -1.33
CA THR A 147 -21.50 12.69 -2.50
C THR A 147 -23.00 12.95 -2.35
N GLY A 148 -23.64 12.39 -1.31
CA GLY A 148 -25.09 12.42 -1.14
C GLY A 148 -25.85 11.69 -2.26
N THR A 149 -25.21 10.73 -2.93
CA THR A 149 -25.81 9.93 -4.01
C THR A 149 -26.26 8.56 -3.50
N LYS A 150 -27.01 7.84 -4.33
CA LYS A 150 -27.42 6.45 -4.10
C LYS A 150 -26.90 5.56 -5.22
N GLU A 151 -26.81 4.26 -4.99
CA GLU A 151 -26.33 3.30 -5.99
C GLU A 151 -27.03 3.42 -7.36
N SER A 152 -28.33 3.72 -7.38
CA SER A 152 -29.08 3.88 -8.63
C SER A 152 -28.61 5.06 -9.49
N ASP A 153 -27.78 5.95 -8.93
CA ASP A 153 -27.18 7.08 -9.64
C ASP A 153 -25.85 6.71 -10.30
N TRP A 154 -25.38 5.46 -10.12
CA TRP A 154 -24.07 4.97 -10.56
C TRP A 154 -24.19 3.80 -11.54
N ALA A 155 -23.25 3.74 -12.49
CA ALA A 155 -23.01 2.56 -13.30
C ALA A 155 -22.13 1.58 -12.51
N ILE A 156 -22.74 0.53 -11.96
CA ILE A 156 -22.05 -0.46 -11.13
C ILE A 156 -21.80 -1.73 -11.95
N GLU A 157 -20.53 -2.09 -12.08
CA GLU A 157 -20.05 -3.34 -12.66
C GLU A 157 -19.40 -4.16 -11.56
N SER A 158 -19.60 -5.48 -11.58
CA SER A 158 -18.92 -6.41 -10.69
C SER A 158 -18.25 -7.49 -11.52
N GLU A 159 -16.99 -7.79 -11.21
CA GLU A 159 -16.23 -8.87 -11.83
C GLU A 159 -15.55 -9.76 -10.78
N SER A 160 -15.18 -10.97 -11.16
CA SER A 160 -14.39 -11.85 -10.31
C SER A 160 -12.96 -11.32 -10.16
N PRO A 161 -12.40 -11.27 -8.94
CA PRO A 161 -10.98 -10.97 -8.73
C PRO A 161 -10.04 -11.92 -9.48
N ASP A 162 -10.44 -13.19 -9.68
CA ASP A 162 -9.64 -14.18 -10.41
C ASP A 162 -9.54 -13.82 -11.90
N GLU A 163 -10.69 -13.51 -12.52
CA GLU A 163 -10.77 -13.11 -13.93
C GLU A 163 -10.05 -11.78 -14.17
N ALA A 164 -10.20 -10.83 -13.24
CA ALA A 164 -9.50 -9.55 -13.26
C ALA A 164 -7.98 -9.74 -13.20
N ALA A 165 -7.47 -10.63 -12.34
CA ALA A 165 -6.06 -10.94 -12.24
C ALA A 165 -5.50 -11.56 -13.52
N ASP A 166 -6.24 -12.48 -14.14
CA ASP A 166 -5.84 -13.11 -15.41
C ASP A 166 -5.82 -12.12 -16.57
N ALA A 167 -6.83 -11.25 -16.66
CA ALA A 167 -6.88 -10.16 -17.63
C ALA A 167 -5.71 -9.18 -17.44
N ALA A 168 -5.42 -8.81 -16.19
CA ALA A 168 -4.30 -7.92 -15.85
C ALA A 168 -2.94 -8.54 -16.24
N LYS A 169 -2.72 -9.84 -15.98
CA LYS A 169 -1.52 -10.57 -16.42
C LYS A 169 -1.40 -10.59 -17.94
N ALA A 170 -2.50 -10.80 -18.67
CA ALA A 170 -2.50 -10.76 -20.12
C ALA A 170 -2.12 -9.37 -20.65
N ALA A 171 -2.67 -8.31 -20.06
CA ALA A 171 -2.33 -6.93 -20.41
C ALA A 171 -0.85 -6.60 -20.15
N ILE A 172 -0.28 -7.05 -19.02
CA ILE A 172 1.15 -6.91 -18.72
C ILE A 172 2.02 -7.58 -19.78
N ARG A 173 1.67 -8.81 -20.21
CA ARG A 173 2.41 -9.54 -21.26
C ARG A 173 2.38 -8.81 -22.60
N GLN A 174 1.34 -8.03 -22.87
CA GLN A 174 1.21 -7.19 -24.06
C GLN A 174 1.90 -5.83 -23.92
N GLY A 175 2.58 -5.56 -22.79
CA GLY A 175 3.33 -4.33 -22.53
C GLY A 175 2.53 -3.22 -21.86
N ASN A 176 1.26 -3.45 -21.50
CA ASN A 176 0.48 -2.48 -20.73
C ASN A 176 0.92 -2.48 -19.26
N ARG A 177 1.70 -1.47 -18.88
CA ARG A 177 2.20 -1.34 -17.50
C ARG A 177 1.10 -1.06 -16.49
N MET A 178 -0.04 -0.51 -16.89
CA MET A 178 -1.18 -0.27 -15.99
C MET A 178 -1.77 -1.59 -15.47
N GLY A 179 -1.59 -2.68 -16.21
CA GLY A 179 -1.98 -4.01 -15.74
C GLY A 179 -1.32 -4.42 -14.41
N ASN A 180 -0.21 -3.79 -13.99
CA ASN A 180 0.34 -4.02 -12.65
C ASN A 180 -0.53 -3.45 -11.52
N VAL A 181 -1.22 -2.33 -11.77
CA VAL A 181 -2.16 -1.72 -10.81
C VAL A 181 -3.42 -2.58 -10.74
N ASP A 182 -3.94 -2.99 -11.90
CA ASP A 182 -5.10 -3.90 -11.98
C ASP A 182 -4.80 -5.22 -11.27
N LEU A 183 -3.62 -5.81 -11.52
CA LEU A 183 -3.19 -7.05 -10.87
C LEU A 183 -3.04 -6.89 -9.36
N LEU A 184 -2.56 -5.74 -8.88
CA LEU A 184 -2.47 -5.44 -7.46
C LEU A 184 -3.86 -5.48 -6.82
N PHE A 185 -4.81 -4.69 -7.31
CA PHE A 185 -6.15 -4.63 -6.69
C PHE A 185 -6.94 -5.93 -6.87
N ALA A 186 -6.78 -6.64 -7.99
CA ALA A 186 -7.33 -7.98 -8.17
C ALA A 186 -6.77 -8.97 -7.15
N THR A 187 -5.46 -8.94 -6.90
CA THR A 187 -4.82 -9.83 -5.91
C THR A 187 -5.28 -9.50 -4.50
N LEU A 188 -5.35 -8.22 -4.12
CA LEU A 188 -5.79 -7.81 -2.78
C LEU A 188 -7.28 -8.06 -2.54
N SER A 189 -8.08 -8.20 -3.60
CA SER A 189 -9.50 -8.55 -3.53
C SER A 189 -9.74 -10.07 -3.44
N ARG A 190 -8.69 -10.89 -3.26
CA ARG A 190 -8.78 -12.34 -3.06
C ARG A 190 -8.44 -12.69 -1.60
N GLU A 191 -9.32 -13.46 -0.96
CA GLU A 191 -9.12 -13.87 0.43
C GLU A 191 -7.84 -14.72 0.58
N GLY A 192 -7.02 -14.40 1.58
CA GLY A 192 -5.76 -15.11 1.84
C GLY A 192 -4.62 -14.82 0.86
N TYR A 193 -4.73 -13.77 0.02
CA TYR A 193 -3.66 -13.31 -0.86
C TYR A 193 -2.83 -12.15 -0.28
N GLY A 194 -2.92 -11.91 1.03
CA GLY A 194 -2.06 -10.96 1.74
C GLY A 194 -2.54 -9.51 1.77
N GLY A 195 -3.82 -9.28 1.44
CA GLY A 195 -4.45 -7.97 1.60
C GLY A 195 -4.66 -7.58 3.07
N ASP A 196 -5.08 -8.54 3.89
CA ASP A 196 -5.22 -8.35 5.34
C ASP A 196 -3.90 -8.74 6.05
N TYR A 197 -3.23 -7.73 6.59
CA TYR A 197 -2.09 -7.87 7.48
C TYR A 197 -2.32 -7.15 8.83
N ASP A 198 -3.58 -6.92 9.20
CA ASP A 198 -3.94 -6.04 10.31
C ASP A 198 -3.31 -6.47 11.65
N ALA A 199 -3.24 -7.79 11.88
CA ALA A 199 -2.58 -8.38 13.04
C ALA A 199 -1.07 -8.08 13.16
N LYS A 200 -0.43 -7.57 12.09
CA LYS A 200 1.00 -7.19 12.07
C LYS A 200 1.21 -5.68 12.24
N VAL A 201 0.15 -4.88 12.12
CA VAL A 201 0.22 -3.41 12.14
C VAL A 201 0.74 -2.93 13.49
N ILE A 202 1.72 -2.03 13.46
CA ILE A 202 2.21 -1.39 14.66
C ILE A 202 1.12 -0.47 15.22
N GLY A 203 0.82 -0.63 16.51
CA GLY A 203 -0.27 0.11 17.15
C GLY A 203 -0.03 1.61 17.13
N ASN A 204 -1.10 2.37 16.87
CA ASN A 204 -1.09 3.84 16.96
C ASN A 204 -0.60 4.34 18.32
N ASP A 205 -1.01 3.68 19.41
CA ASP A 205 -0.57 3.99 20.77
C ASP A 205 0.95 3.84 20.95
N PHE A 206 1.56 2.84 20.30
CA PHE A 206 3.01 2.65 20.35
C PHE A 206 3.76 3.81 19.68
N LEU A 207 3.20 4.37 18.61
CA LEU A 207 3.75 5.50 17.88
C LEU A 207 3.25 6.87 18.40
N GLY A 208 2.35 6.90 19.38
CA GLY A 208 1.73 8.13 19.87
C GLY A 208 0.92 8.86 18.80
N LEU A 209 0.27 8.13 17.90
CA LEU A 209 -0.54 8.67 16.81
C LEU A 209 -2.02 8.46 17.08
N GLU A 210 -2.85 9.33 16.50
CA GLU A 210 -4.30 9.16 16.51
C GLU A 210 -4.75 8.26 15.36
N GLN A 211 -5.89 7.59 15.56
CA GLN A 211 -6.59 6.86 14.51
C GLN A 211 -7.24 7.85 13.54
N GLU A 212 -7.10 7.61 12.24
CA GLU A 212 -7.79 8.40 11.23
C GLU A 212 -9.25 7.99 11.15
N ASP A 213 -10.12 8.97 10.90
CA ASP A 213 -11.53 8.77 10.61
C ASP A 213 -11.70 8.51 9.11
N PHE A 214 -12.20 7.31 8.78
CA PHE A 214 -12.32 6.84 7.40
C PHE A 214 -13.27 7.70 6.57
N ASP A 215 -14.49 7.94 7.05
CA ASP A 215 -15.51 8.68 6.32
C ASP A 215 -15.12 10.15 6.16
N LYS A 216 -14.46 10.73 7.16
CA LYS A 216 -13.89 12.07 7.05
C LYS A 216 -12.84 12.14 5.94
N VAL A 217 -11.90 11.19 5.89
CA VAL A 217 -10.87 11.15 4.84
C VAL A 217 -11.50 10.97 3.47
N VAL A 218 -12.46 10.06 3.31
CA VAL A 218 -13.17 9.87 2.03
C VAL A 218 -13.87 11.16 1.61
N LYS A 219 -14.57 11.84 2.52
CA LYS A 219 -15.24 13.11 2.24
C LYS A 219 -14.27 14.18 1.74
N GLU A 220 -13.15 14.37 2.43
CA GLU A 220 -12.11 15.34 2.02
C GLU A 220 -11.53 14.99 0.63
N LEU A 221 -11.39 13.71 0.31
CA LEU A 221 -10.92 13.27 -1.01
C LEU A 221 -11.97 13.48 -2.10
N VAL A 222 -13.25 13.24 -1.83
CA VAL A 222 -14.36 13.55 -2.76
C VAL A 222 -14.36 15.04 -3.09
N GLU A 223 -14.31 15.91 -2.09
CA GLU A 223 -14.26 17.37 -2.25
C GLU A 223 -13.04 17.83 -3.08
N LYS A 224 -11.95 17.08 -3.06
CA LYS A 224 -10.72 17.38 -3.82
C LYS A 224 -10.80 16.95 -5.29
N VAL A 225 -11.52 15.88 -5.60
CA VAL A 225 -11.57 15.32 -6.96
C VAL A 225 -12.74 15.84 -7.79
N GLU A 226 -13.80 16.32 -7.17
CA GLU A 226 -14.86 17.10 -7.84
C GLU A 226 -14.34 18.42 -8.43
#